data_AF-A0A0C3PTA2-F1
#
_entry.id   AF-A0A0C3PTA2-F1
#
_cell.length_a   1.000
_cell.length_b   1.000
_cell.length_c   1.000
_cell.angle_alpha   90.00
_cell.angle_beta   90.00
_cell.angle_gamma   90.00
#
_symmetry.space_group_name_H-M   'P 1'
#
loop_
_entity.id
_entity.type
_entity.pdbx_description
1 polymer ?
#
loop_
_entity_poly.entity_id
_entity_poly.type
_entity_poly.pdbx_seq_one_letter_code
_entity_poly.pdbx_strand_id
1 'polypeptide(L)'
;MRVSPKRSSPRSSLRRASPRSSPGSSAAEASSPVGDVFVQQVTRITALLEDDMKQSRLETIKMKAAVRRAQKAQAEAEAAKAHLRESLEQFNAVKSEITKCGVCMDTMNRPFVLVECGHSYCYGCLRLHFHTCLRNQVKWRDVPEHLREPSTADQLHELIENEHIYSPLYYCPSCKGTVRCRPIEVYIFKELIEAVHSVAGPPDDLTVEDPHINDSDIWADMFYTKRA
;
A
#
# COMPACT_ATOMS: atom_id res chain seq x y z
N MET A 1 3.47 -28.81 -15.37
CA MET A 1 4.27 -29.25 -16.53
C MET A 1 5.18 -28.10 -16.97
N ARG A 2 6.48 -28.18 -16.72
CA ARG A 2 7.46 -27.12 -17.04
C ARG A 2 8.07 -27.39 -18.42
N VAL A 3 7.80 -26.51 -19.39
CA VAL A 3 8.38 -26.55 -20.74
C VAL A 3 9.71 -25.81 -20.71
N SER A 4 10.81 -26.51 -21.00
CA SER A 4 12.16 -25.94 -21.09
C SER A 4 12.38 -25.26 -22.45
N PRO A 5 13.05 -24.10 -22.53
CA PRO A 5 13.32 -23.48 -23.82
C PRO A 5 14.60 -24.04 -24.47
N LYS A 6 14.46 -24.52 -25.71
CA LYS A 6 15.55 -24.96 -26.59
C LYS A 6 16.43 -23.76 -26.98
N ARG A 7 17.72 -23.84 -26.64
CA ARG A 7 18.77 -22.95 -27.19
C ARG A 7 19.15 -23.39 -28.59
N SER A 8 18.88 -22.55 -29.59
CA SER A 8 19.41 -22.67 -30.95
C SER A 8 20.65 -21.78 -31.10
N SER A 9 21.76 -22.37 -31.55
CA SER A 9 23.00 -21.66 -31.89
C SER A 9 23.06 -21.40 -33.40
N PRO A 10 23.52 -20.23 -33.87
CA PRO A 10 23.78 -20.05 -35.30
C PRO A 10 25.21 -20.47 -35.63
N ARG A 11 25.33 -21.45 -36.53
CA ARG A 11 26.55 -21.76 -37.30
C ARG A 11 26.75 -20.65 -38.34
N SER A 12 27.87 -19.94 -38.31
CA SER A 12 28.32 -19.09 -39.41
C SER A 12 29.59 -19.66 -40.03
N SER A 13 29.42 -20.41 -41.12
CA SER A 13 30.48 -20.88 -41.99
C SER A 13 30.50 -20.03 -43.26
N LEU A 14 31.47 -19.13 -43.40
CA LEU A 14 31.77 -18.46 -44.66
C LEU A 14 33.25 -18.63 -45.00
N ARG A 15 33.46 -19.38 -46.08
CA ARG A 15 34.74 -19.63 -46.74
C ARG A 15 35.24 -18.33 -47.39
N ARG A 16 36.51 -17.98 -47.16
CA ARG A 16 37.20 -16.91 -47.88
C ARG A 16 38.02 -17.53 -49.00
N ALA A 17 37.73 -17.13 -50.23
CA ALA A 17 38.51 -17.47 -51.41
C ALA A 17 39.69 -16.49 -51.55
N SER A 18 40.88 -17.03 -51.84
CA SER A 18 42.11 -16.28 -52.13
C SER A 18 42.10 -15.76 -53.57
N PRO A 19 42.52 -14.51 -53.84
CA PRO A 19 42.86 -14.08 -55.19
C PRO A 19 44.35 -14.28 -55.49
N ARG A 20 44.57 -14.61 -56.76
CA ARG A 20 45.79 -15.00 -57.45
C ARG A 20 46.61 -13.75 -57.79
N SER A 21 47.89 -13.75 -57.45
CA SER A 21 48.87 -12.74 -57.82
C SER A 21 49.33 -12.93 -59.27
N SER A 22 49.42 -11.83 -60.01
CA SER A 22 50.06 -11.72 -61.33
C SER A 22 51.30 -10.81 -61.23
N PRO A 23 52.37 -11.06 -62.01
CA PRO A 23 53.61 -10.29 -61.90
C PRO A 23 53.70 -9.15 -62.92
N GLY A 24 54.23 -8.01 -62.42
CA GLY A 24 55.33 -7.26 -63.00
C GLY A 24 55.20 -6.67 -64.41
N SER A 25 55.07 -5.34 -64.47
CA SER A 25 55.62 -4.53 -65.56
C SER A 25 56.19 -3.23 -64.98
N SER A 26 57.48 -3.07 -65.16
CA SER A 26 58.30 -1.94 -64.73
C SER A 26 58.20 -0.81 -65.75
N ALA A 27 57.83 0.40 -65.30
CA ALA A 27 58.02 1.63 -66.05
C ALA A 27 58.62 2.68 -65.11
N ALA A 28 59.83 3.12 -65.42
CA ALA A 28 60.54 4.17 -64.70
C ALA A 28 60.05 5.52 -65.22
N GLU A 29 59.34 6.29 -64.39
CA GLU A 29 58.99 7.69 -64.67
C GLU A 29 59.83 8.61 -63.79
N ALA A 30 60.37 9.65 -64.44
CA ALA A 30 61.22 10.67 -63.85
C ALA A 30 60.43 11.58 -62.91
N SER A 31 60.86 11.62 -61.65
CA SER A 31 60.25 12.35 -60.55
C SER A 31 60.56 13.86 -60.59
N SER A 32 59.50 14.67 -60.64
CA SER A 32 59.53 16.13 -60.48
C SER A 32 59.48 16.53 -58.99
N PRO A 33 60.29 17.50 -58.51
CA PRO A 33 60.47 17.79 -57.08
C PRO A 33 59.27 18.47 -56.38
N VAL A 34 58.23 18.85 -57.12
CA VAL A 34 57.07 19.60 -56.58
C VAL A 34 55.98 18.65 -56.02
N GLY A 35 56.00 17.37 -56.41
CA GLY A 35 55.01 16.39 -55.94
C GLY A 35 55.18 15.93 -54.50
N ASP A 36 56.40 15.98 -53.97
CA ASP A 36 56.76 15.34 -52.68
C ASP A 36 56.14 16.06 -51.46
N VAL A 37 56.07 17.40 -51.52
CA VAL A 37 55.45 18.22 -50.45
C VAL A 37 53.95 17.98 -50.35
N PHE A 38 53.27 17.85 -51.49
CA PHE A 38 51.82 17.57 -51.52
C PHE A 38 51.52 16.17 -50.98
N VAL A 39 52.32 15.17 -51.38
CA VAL A 39 52.19 13.80 -50.86
C VAL A 39 52.37 13.77 -49.35
N GLN A 40 53.39 14.45 -48.83
CA GLN A 40 53.63 14.53 -47.38
C GLN A 40 52.47 15.21 -46.63
N GLN A 41 51.87 16.26 -47.19
CA GLN A 41 50.72 16.93 -46.60
C GLN A 41 49.46 16.06 -46.62
N VAL A 42 49.20 15.34 -47.71
CA VAL A 42 48.09 14.39 -47.81
C VAL A 42 48.25 13.26 -46.79
N THR A 43 49.45 12.68 -46.65
CA THR A 43 49.73 11.63 -45.65
C THR A 43 49.45 12.11 -44.23
N ARG A 44 49.79 13.37 -43.91
CA ARG A 44 49.49 13.96 -42.59
C ARG A 44 47.99 14.10 -42.35
N ILE A 45 47.24 14.55 -43.35
CA ILE A 45 45.78 14.69 -43.25
C ILE A 45 45.12 13.32 -43.08
N THR A 46 45.53 12.31 -43.87
CA THR A 46 44.97 10.96 -43.76
C THR A 46 45.25 10.35 -42.39
N ALA A 47 46.45 10.54 -41.83
CA ALA A 47 46.78 10.05 -40.49
C ALA A 47 45.89 10.69 -39.40
N LEU A 48 45.65 12.01 -39.48
CA LEU A 48 44.75 12.71 -38.55
C LEU A 48 43.31 12.20 -38.65
N LEU A 49 42.80 11.98 -39.87
CA LEU A 49 41.46 11.43 -40.08
C LEU A 49 41.33 10.00 -39.54
N GLU A 50 42.35 9.17 -39.72
CA GLU A 50 42.36 7.81 -39.17
C GLU A 50 42.31 7.80 -37.64
N ASP A 51 43.09 8.68 -37.00
CA ASP A 51 43.11 8.78 -35.54
C ASP A 51 41.81 9.36 -34.98
N ASP A 52 41.22 10.36 -35.64
CA ASP A 52 39.89 10.88 -35.30
C ASP A 52 38.81 9.79 -35.44
N MET A 53 38.83 9.00 -36.52
CA MET A 53 37.93 7.87 -36.69
C MET A 53 38.09 6.80 -35.61
N LYS A 54 39.32 6.53 -35.15
CA LYS A 54 39.56 5.60 -34.03
C LYS A 54 38.99 6.17 -32.73
N GLN A 55 39.22 7.45 -32.45
CA GLN A 55 38.71 8.12 -31.26
C GLN A 55 37.17 8.11 -31.23
N SER A 56 36.53 8.49 -32.33
CA SER A 56 35.07 8.48 -32.48
C SER A 56 34.46 7.08 -32.26
N ARG A 57 35.14 6.01 -32.72
CA ARG A 57 34.72 4.63 -32.45
C ARG A 57 34.82 4.27 -30.96
N LEU A 58 35.90 4.66 -30.30
CA LEU A 58 36.08 4.43 -28.86
C LEU A 58 35.01 5.15 -28.04
N GLU A 59 34.70 6.40 -28.39
CA GLU A 59 33.65 7.18 -27.75
C GLU A 59 32.27 6.56 -27.97
N THR A 60 31.99 6.10 -29.19
CA THR A 60 30.75 5.37 -29.50
C THR A 60 30.61 4.09 -28.67
N ILE A 61 31.70 3.33 -28.48
CA ILE A 61 31.70 2.13 -27.63
C ILE A 61 31.43 2.50 -26.16
N LYS A 62 32.11 3.52 -25.64
CA LYS A 62 31.91 4.02 -24.28
C LYS A 62 30.48 4.50 -24.06
N MET A 63 29.93 5.29 -24.99
CA MET A 63 28.57 5.79 -24.94
C MET A 63 27.55 4.65 -24.99
N LYS A 64 27.73 3.67 -25.88
CA LYS A 64 26.86 2.47 -25.94
C LYS A 64 26.90 1.68 -24.64
N ALA A 65 28.06 1.54 -24.01
CA ALA A 65 28.18 0.88 -22.71
C ALA A 65 27.50 1.68 -21.58
N ALA A 66 27.58 3.01 -21.60
CA ALA A 66 26.87 3.87 -20.67
C ALA A 66 25.35 3.77 -20.84
N VAL A 67 24.84 3.83 -22.07
CA VAL A 67 23.41 3.67 -22.38
C VAL A 67 22.89 2.32 -21.90
N ARG A 68 23.61 1.22 -22.15
CA ARG A 68 23.21 -0.11 -21.67
C ARG A 68 23.16 -0.18 -20.14
N ARG A 69 24.11 0.45 -19.44
CA ARG A 69 24.11 0.52 -17.97
C ARG A 69 22.92 1.32 -17.46
N ALA A 70 22.65 2.48 -18.06
CA ALA A 70 21.50 3.32 -17.70
C ALA A 70 20.17 2.60 -17.95
N GLN A 71 20.02 1.93 -19.10
CA GLN A 71 18.83 1.13 -19.43
C GLN A 71 18.60 -0.02 -18.44
N LYS A 72 19.68 -0.72 -18.04
CA LYS A 72 19.59 -1.77 -17.03
C LYS A 72 19.16 -1.20 -15.67
N ALA A 73 19.79 -0.11 -15.22
CA ALA A 73 19.43 0.53 -13.95
C ALA A 73 17.99 1.06 -13.95
N GLN A 74 17.53 1.61 -15.08
CA GLN A 74 16.14 2.05 -15.25
C GLN A 74 15.17 0.87 -15.16
N ALA A 75 15.47 -0.25 -15.82
CA ALA A 75 14.63 -1.45 -15.74
C ALA A 75 14.58 -2.02 -14.31
N GLU A 76 15.70 -2.03 -13.59
CA GLU A 76 15.75 -2.45 -12.18
C GLU A 76 14.95 -1.51 -11.26
N ALA A 77 15.07 -0.19 -11.46
CA ALA A 77 14.30 0.79 -10.70
C ALA A 77 12.78 0.67 -10.94
N GLU A 78 12.35 0.47 -12.18
CA GLU A 78 10.93 0.27 -12.50
C GLU A 78 10.39 -1.05 -11.94
N ALA A 79 11.19 -2.13 -11.97
CA ALA A 79 10.83 -3.39 -11.32
C ALA A 79 10.69 -3.23 -9.80
N ALA A 80 11.60 -2.50 -9.15
CA ALA A 80 11.54 -2.22 -7.72
C ALA A 80 10.31 -1.36 -7.35
N LYS A 81 9.98 -0.34 -8.16
CA LYS A 81 8.76 0.47 -7.98
C LYS A 81 7.49 -0.38 -8.11
N ALA A 82 7.43 -1.27 -9.11
CA ALA A 82 6.29 -2.16 -9.30
C ALA A 82 6.08 -3.08 -8.10
N HIS A 83 7.16 -3.67 -7.58
CA HIS A 83 7.12 -4.50 -6.37
C HIS A 83 6.65 -3.72 -5.13
N LEU A 84 7.15 -2.49 -4.93
CA LEU A 84 6.73 -1.64 -3.81
C LEU A 84 5.25 -1.29 -3.92
N ARG A 85 4.76 -1.01 -5.13
CA ARG A 85 3.34 -0.73 -5.38
C ARG A 85 2.46 -1.93 -5.03
N GLU A 86 2.84 -3.13 -5.47
CA GLU A 86 2.12 -4.37 -5.11
C GLU A 86 2.10 -4.59 -3.59
N SER A 87 3.24 -4.37 -2.92
CA SER A 87 3.32 -4.50 -1.45
C SER A 87 2.41 -3.49 -0.74
N LEU A 88 2.34 -2.26 -1.24
CA LEU A 88 1.47 -1.22 -0.69
C LEU A 88 -0.01 -1.54 -0.91
N GLU A 89 -0.37 -2.10 -2.06
CA GLU A 89 -1.74 -2.55 -2.36
C GLU A 89 -2.17 -3.69 -1.43
N GLN A 90 -1.30 -4.67 -1.19
CA GLN A 90 -1.54 -5.74 -0.21
C GLN A 90 -1.69 -5.20 1.22
N PHE A 91 -0.81 -4.28 1.62
CA PHE A 91 -0.89 -3.62 2.92
C PHE A 91 -2.21 -2.85 3.09
N ASN A 92 -2.64 -2.10 2.06
CA ASN A 92 -3.90 -1.37 2.09
C ASN A 92 -5.13 -2.29 2.18
N ALA A 93 -5.08 -3.46 1.54
CA ALA A 93 -6.14 -4.46 1.65
C ALA A 93 -6.26 -4.98 3.10
N VAL A 94 -5.15 -5.39 3.70
CA VAL A 94 -5.10 -5.89 5.09
C VAL A 94 -5.50 -4.80 6.08
N LYS A 95 -4.99 -3.58 5.91
CA LYS A 95 -5.38 -2.39 6.67
C LYS A 95 -6.90 -2.24 6.68
N SER A 96 -7.50 -2.20 5.48
CA SER A 96 -8.93 -1.98 5.30
C SER A 96 -9.76 -3.03 6.03
N GLU A 97 -9.30 -4.27 6.11
CA GLU A 97 -10.00 -5.34 6.81
C GLU A 97 -9.90 -5.21 8.33
N ILE A 98 -8.72 -4.91 8.87
CA ILE A 98 -8.48 -4.88 10.33
C ILE A 98 -9.08 -3.63 10.99
N THR A 99 -9.09 -2.50 10.28
CA THR A 99 -9.55 -1.24 10.87
C THR A 99 -11.05 -0.99 10.69
N LYS A 100 -11.78 -1.85 9.99
CA LYS A 100 -13.20 -1.66 9.72
C LYS A 100 -14.10 -2.08 10.88
N CYS A 101 -15.10 -1.26 11.14
CA CYS A 101 -16.18 -1.60 12.06
C CYS A 101 -17.14 -2.58 11.40
N GLY A 102 -17.48 -3.69 12.05
CA GLY A 102 -18.48 -4.64 11.54
C GLY A 102 -19.93 -4.13 11.52
N VAL A 103 -20.19 -2.89 11.97
CA VAL A 103 -21.53 -2.27 11.99
C VAL A 103 -21.64 -1.19 10.90
N CYS A 104 -20.81 -0.14 10.93
CA CYS A 104 -20.87 0.92 9.90
C CYS A 104 -20.05 0.61 8.65
N MET A 105 -19.15 -0.38 8.68
CA MET A 105 -18.22 -0.74 7.60
C MET A 105 -17.15 0.31 7.28
N ASP A 106 -17.07 1.37 8.09
CA ASP A 106 -16.03 2.40 8.01
C ASP A 106 -14.86 2.11 8.95
N THR A 107 -13.81 2.93 8.85
CA THR A 107 -12.67 2.87 9.79
C THR A 107 -13.17 3.16 11.20
N MET A 108 -12.80 2.30 12.17
CA MET A 108 -13.29 2.41 13.53
C MET A 108 -12.89 3.74 14.17
N ASN A 109 -13.90 4.53 14.56
CA ASN A 109 -13.72 5.69 15.42
C ASN A 109 -13.85 5.25 16.89
N ARG A 110 -12.80 5.48 17.68
CA ARG A 110 -12.73 5.10 19.11
C ARG A 110 -13.11 3.62 19.33
N PRO A 111 -12.23 2.68 18.97
CA PRO A 111 -12.55 1.24 18.92
C PRO A 111 -12.71 0.62 20.31
N PHE A 112 -13.79 -0.15 20.49
CA PHE A 112 -14.07 -0.95 21.69
C PHE A 112 -14.16 -2.43 21.35
N VAL A 113 -13.58 -3.27 22.20
CA VAL A 113 -13.67 -4.74 22.10
C VAL A 113 -14.66 -5.28 23.11
N LEU A 114 -15.48 -6.23 22.65
CA LEU A 114 -16.33 -7.06 23.50
C LEU A 114 -15.51 -8.15 24.18
N VAL A 115 -15.48 -8.17 25.51
CA VAL A 115 -14.62 -9.05 26.31
C VAL A 115 -14.89 -10.54 26.04
N GLU A 116 -16.16 -10.90 25.83
CA GLU A 116 -16.59 -12.30 25.72
C GLU A 116 -16.27 -12.92 24.36
N CYS A 117 -16.25 -12.14 23.28
CA CYS A 117 -16.12 -12.66 21.92
C CYS A 117 -15.00 -12.03 21.10
N GLY A 118 -14.35 -10.97 21.60
CA GLY A 118 -13.23 -10.31 20.94
C GLY A 118 -13.58 -9.43 19.74
N HIS A 119 -14.85 -9.29 19.36
CA HIS A 119 -15.24 -8.42 18.24
C HIS A 119 -15.10 -6.94 18.61
N SER A 120 -14.62 -6.15 17.65
CA SER A 120 -14.35 -4.72 17.79
C SER A 120 -15.33 -3.87 16.99
N TYR A 121 -15.73 -2.73 17.56
CA TYR A 121 -16.62 -1.75 16.90
C TYR A 121 -16.27 -0.32 17.28
N CYS A 122 -16.79 0.65 16.53
CA CYS A 122 -16.82 2.04 16.99
C CYS A 122 -17.62 2.16 18.27
N TYR A 123 -17.24 3.07 19.17
CA TYR A 123 -18.02 3.42 20.35
C TYR A 123 -19.50 3.71 20.02
N GLY A 124 -19.75 4.66 19.11
CA GLY A 124 -21.10 5.08 18.73
C GLY A 124 -21.94 3.95 18.13
N CYS A 125 -21.34 3.12 17.26
CA CYS A 125 -22.02 1.96 16.68
C CYS A 125 -22.44 0.95 17.76
N LEU A 126 -21.55 0.68 18.71
CA LEU A 126 -21.81 -0.29 19.76
C LEU A 126 -22.87 0.23 20.74
N ARG A 127 -22.77 1.50 21.13
CA ARG A 127 -23.77 2.17 21.97
C ARG A 127 -25.15 2.17 21.33
N LEU A 128 -25.27 2.57 20.07
CA LEU A 128 -26.54 2.54 19.34
C LEU A 128 -27.13 1.12 19.28
N HIS A 129 -26.28 0.11 19.08
CA HIS A 129 -26.71 -1.28 19.09
C HIS A 129 -27.26 -1.69 20.46
N PHE A 130 -26.58 -1.34 21.55
CA PHE A 130 -27.01 -1.65 22.91
C PHE A 130 -28.30 -0.93 23.32
N HIS A 131 -28.50 0.35 22.96
CA HIS A 131 -29.80 1.01 23.13
C HIS A 131 -30.91 0.28 22.35
N THR A 132 -30.60 -0.22 21.15
CA THR A 132 -31.55 -1.03 20.37
C THR A 132 -31.89 -2.34 21.10
N CYS A 133 -30.88 -3.02 21.67
CA CYS A 133 -31.11 -4.21 22.49
C CYS A 133 -32.02 -3.92 23.69
N LEU A 134 -31.75 -2.84 24.43
CA LEU A 134 -32.60 -2.40 25.55
C LEU A 134 -34.03 -2.16 25.10
N ARG A 135 -34.21 -1.40 24.01
CA ARG A 135 -35.55 -1.07 23.49
C ARG A 135 -36.35 -2.30 23.11
N ASN A 136 -35.70 -3.36 22.64
CA ASN A 136 -36.38 -4.60 22.31
C ASN A 136 -36.76 -5.45 23.53
N GLN A 137 -36.22 -5.15 24.72
CA GLN A 137 -36.50 -5.88 25.96
C GLN A 137 -37.62 -5.25 26.79
N VAL A 138 -37.81 -3.93 26.70
CA VAL A 138 -38.78 -3.23 27.54
C VAL A 138 -40.21 -3.49 27.09
N LYS A 139 -41.10 -3.76 28.04
CA LYS A 139 -42.56 -3.78 27.80
C LYS A 139 -43.11 -2.35 27.80
N TRP A 140 -42.96 -1.65 26.67
CA TRP A 140 -43.26 -0.20 26.56
C TRP A 140 -44.68 0.25 26.90
N ARG A 141 -45.66 -0.65 27.07
CA ARG A 141 -47.05 -0.27 27.35
C ARG A 141 -47.21 0.47 28.68
N ASP A 142 -46.42 0.09 29.68
CA ASP A 142 -46.58 0.58 31.06
C ASP A 142 -45.43 1.53 31.47
N VAL A 143 -44.63 1.97 30.51
CA VAL A 143 -43.43 2.79 30.75
C VAL A 143 -43.77 4.28 30.61
N PRO A 144 -43.45 5.12 31.61
CA PRO A 144 -43.59 6.57 31.52
C PRO A 144 -42.92 7.16 30.28
N GLU A 145 -43.49 8.24 29.72
CA GLU A 145 -43.00 8.86 28.49
C GLU A 145 -41.52 9.30 28.61
N HIS A 146 -41.10 9.79 29.77
CA HIS A 146 -39.72 10.24 30.02
C HIS A 146 -38.69 9.11 30.07
N LEU A 147 -39.14 7.85 30.13
CA LEU A 147 -38.30 6.65 30.12
C LEU A 147 -38.31 5.91 28.79
N ARG A 148 -39.05 6.39 27.77
CA ARG A 148 -39.09 5.74 26.45
C ARG A 148 -37.76 5.71 25.72
N GLU A 149 -36.89 6.66 26.05
CA GLU A 149 -35.53 6.74 25.53
C GLU A 149 -34.55 6.92 26.70
N PRO A 150 -34.19 5.83 27.40
CA PRO A 150 -33.24 5.90 28.50
C PRO A 150 -31.85 6.19 27.92
N SER A 151 -31.46 7.46 28.03
CA SER A 151 -30.19 8.01 27.55
C SER A 151 -29.24 8.35 28.71
N THR A 152 -29.72 8.27 29.96
CA THR A 152 -28.93 8.51 31.17
C THR A 152 -28.93 7.28 32.08
N ALA A 153 -27.92 7.19 32.95
CA ALA A 153 -27.84 6.15 33.97
C ALA A 153 -29.05 6.16 34.92
N ASP A 154 -29.52 7.33 35.32
CA ASP A 154 -30.68 7.48 36.21
C ASP A 154 -31.97 6.95 35.58
N GLN A 155 -32.18 7.19 34.28
CA GLN A 155 -33.34 6.63 33.55
C GLN A 155 -33.27 5.11 33.45
N LEU A 156 -32.08 4.54 33.21
CA LEU A 156 -31.90 3.09 33.21
C LEU A 156 -32.13 2.50 34.60
N HIS A 157 -31.69 3.18 35.66
CA HIS A 157 -31.95 2.77 37.04
C HIS A 157 -33.45 2.75 37.33
N GLU A 158 -34.18 3.81 36.97
CA GLU A 158 -35.62 3.90 37.18
C GLU A 158 -36.37 2.76 36.46
N LEU A 159 -35.92 2.37 35.26
CA LEU A 159 -36.48 1.23 34.53
C LEU A 159 -36.27 -0.12 35.24
N ILE A 160 -35.12 -0.31 35.90
CA ILE A 160 -34.79 -1.54 36.61
C ILE A 160 -35.51 -1.59 37.96
N GLU A 161 -35.50 -0.49 38.72
CA GLU A 161 -36.12 -0.39 40.04
C GLU A 161 -37.64 -0.54 39.99
N ASN A 162 -38.29 -0.01 38.94
CA ASN A 162 -39.72 -0.16 38.70
C ASN A 162 -40.09 -1.46 37.97
N GLU A 163 -39.16 -2.42 37.86
CA GLU A 163 -39.36 -3.74 37.25
C GLU A 163 -39.84 -3.70 35.77
N HIS A 164 -39.61 -2.59 35.06
CA HIS A 164 -39.88 -2.51 33.62
C HIS A 164 -38.90 -3.36 32.81
N ILE A 165 -37.69 -3.59 33.36
CA ILE A 165 -36.67 -4.50 32.84
C ILE A 165 -36.04 -5.26 34.01
N TYR A 166 -36.03 -6.60 33.96
CA TYR A 166 -35.43 -7.41 35.04
C TYR A 166 -33.89 -7.38 35.03
N SER A 167 -33.29 -7.42 33.83
CA SER A 167 -31.85 -7.30 33.62
C SER A 167 -31.58 -6.91 32.18
N PRO A 168 -30.74 -5.89 31.90
CA PRO A 168 -30.27 -5.63 30.55
C PRO A 168 -29.54 -6.83 29.95
N LEU A 169 -29.95 -7.24 28.75
CA LEU A 169 -29.28 -8.27 27.95
C LEU A 169 -28.70 -7.64 26.68
N TYR A 170 -27.40 -7.76 26.48
CA TYR A 170 -26.72 -7.25 25.30
C TYR A 170 -26.17 -8.39 24.46
N TYR A 171 -26.10 -8.16 23.14
CA TYR A 171 -25.59 -9.14 22.19
C TYR A 171 -24.55 -8.50 21.28
N CYS A 172 -23.56 -9.28 20.87
CA CYS A 172 -22.59 -8.88 19.88
C CYS A 172 -23.27 -8.69 18.50
N PRO A 173 -23.06 -7.57 17.79
CA PRO A 173 -23.61 -7.36 16.44
C PRO A 173 -23.24 -8.47 15.46
N SER A 174 -22.00 -8.99 15.53
CA SER A 174 -21.46 -9.97 14.58
C SER A 174 -21.84 -11.41 14.94
N CYS A 175 -21.47 -11.92 16.12
CA CYS A 175 -21.67 -13.33 16.47
C CYS A 175 -22.91 -13.62 17.31
N LYS A 176 -23.67 -12.60 17.72
CA LYS A 176 -24.83 -12.70 18.62
C LYS A 176 -24.52 -13.29 20.00
N GLY A 177 -23.24 -13.45 20.36
CA GLY A 177 -22.83 -13.84 21.71
C GLY A 177 -23.29 -12.82 22.75
N THR A 178 -23.66 -13.29 23.94
CA THR A 178 -24.10 -12.42 25.04
C THR A 178 -22.94 -11.57 25.56
N VAL A 179 -23.19 -10.28 25.77
CA VAL A 179 -22.24 -9.33 26.36
C VAL A 179 -22.72 -9.00 27.77
N ARG A 180 -21.87 -9.26 28.75
CA ARG A 180 -22.13 -9.06 30.19
C ARG A 180 -21.17 -8.05 30.80
N CYS A 181 -19.94 -8.02 30.28
CA CYS A 181 -18.88 -7.11 30.67
C CYS A 181 -18.96 -5.82 29.85
N ARG A 182 -18.50 -4.73 30.47
CA ARG A 182 -18.32 -3.44 29.78
C ARG A 182 -17.30 -3.62 28.65
N PRO A 183 -17.58 -3.08 27.44
CA PRO A 183 -16.60 -3.05 26.36
C PRO A 183 -15.34 -2.30 26.79
N ILE A 184 -14.17 -2.77 26.33
CA ILE A 184 -12.87 -2.17 26.68
C ILE A 184 -12.37 -1.35 25.49
N GLU A 185 -12.01 -0.09 25.74
CA GLU A 185 -11.36 0.75 24.73
C GLU A 185 -9.97 0.19 24.41
N VAL A 186 -9.69 -0.04 23.13
CA VAL A 186 -8.42 -0.61 22.70
C VAL A 186 -7.50 0.49 22.20
N TYR A 187 -6.77 1.11 23.12
CA TYR A 187 -5.86 2.23 22.81
C TYR A 187 -4.80 1.88 21.76
N ILE A 188 -4.29 0.65 21.76
CA ILE A 188 -3.32 0.22 20.74
C ILE A 188 -3.94 0.19 19.33
N PHE A 189 -5.26 -0.05 19.21
CA PHE A 189 -5.94 0.07 17.91
C PHE A 189 -6.06 1.54 17.49
N LYS A 190 -6.29 2.44 18.44
CA LYS A 190 -6.29 3.89 18.16
C LYS A 190 -4.93 4.34 17.62
N GLU A 191 -3.84 3.99 18.29
CA GLU A 191 -2.47 4.30 17.83
C GLU A 191 -2.18 3.68 16.46
N LEU A 192 -2.60 2.44 16.23
CA LEU A 192 -2.44 1.78 14.93
C LEU A 192 -3.21 2.52 13.83
N ILE A 193 -4.47 2.88 14.08
CA ILE A 193 -5.32 3.62 13.14
C ILE A 193 -4.71 5.00 12.85
N GLU A 194 -4.23 5.71 13.87
CA GLU A 194 -3.56 7.01 13.73
C GLU A 194 -2.25 6.90 12.94
N ALA A 195 -1.40 5.92 13.26
CA ALA A 195 -0.15 5.67 12.52
C ALA A 195 -0.44 5.38 11.04
N VAL A 196 -1.48 4.58 10.78
CA VAL A 196 -1.94 4.27 9.44
C VAL A 196 -2.49 5.51 8.71
N HIS A 197 -3.22 6.38 9.39
CA HIS A 197 -3.71 7.65 8.83
C HIS A 197 -2.57 8.63 8.54
N SER A 198 -1.52 8.64 9.35
CA SER A 198 -0.36 9.52 9.12
C SER A 198 0.35 9.23 7.80
N VAL A 199 0.32 7.98 7.34
CA VAL A 199 0.96 7.54 6.09
C VAL A 199 0.00 7.61 4.90
N ALA A 200 -1.26 7.21 5.11
CA ALA A 200 -2.24 7.07 4.03
C ALA A 200 -3.16 8.29 3.83
N GLY A 201 -3.06 9.29 4.70
CA GLY A 201 -4.03 10.37 4.82
C GLY A 201 -5.20 10.01 5.75
N PRO A 202 -5.86 11.03 6.33
CA PRO A 202 -7.09 10.82 7.10
C PRO A 202 -8.21 10.28 6.18
N PRO A 203 -9.11 9.43 6.69
CA PRO A 203 -10.35 9.11 6.00
C PRO A 203 -11.17 10.38 5.76
N ASP A 204 -11.88 10.44 4.64
CA ASP A 204 -12.77 11.56 4.30
C ASP A 204 -13.95 11.73 5.29
N ASP A 205 -14.19 10.76 6.17
CA ASP A 205 -15.44 10.63 6.96
C ASP A 205 -15.28 10.79 8.49
N LEU A 206 -14.17 11.37 8.96
CA LEU A 206 -13.93 11.56 10.41
C LEU A 206 -14.52 12.86 10.95
N THR A 207 -15.84 13.00 11.01
CA THR A 207 -16.47 14.15 11.71
C THR A 207 -17.77 13.79 12.42
N VAL A 208 -17.70 12.90 13.42
CA VAL A 208 -18.74 12.87 14.45
C VAL A 208 -18.07 13.13 15.79
N GLU A 209 -18.26 14.34 16.32
CA GLU A 209 -17.87 14.64 17.69
C GLU A 209 -18.68 13.75 18.64
N ASP A 210 -17.98 13.00 19.48
CA ASP A 210 -18.59 12.15 20.49
C ASP A 210 -18.92 13.02 21.72
N PRO A 211 -20.21 13.24 22.05
CA PRO A 211 -20.58 14.07 23.19
C PRO A 211 -20.12 13.48 24.53
N HIS A 212 -19.71 12.21 24.56
CA HIS A 212 -19.28 11.50 25.77
C HIS A 212 -17.76 11.36 25.89
N ILE A 213 -16.99 12.14 25.12
CA ILE A 213 -15.52 12.08 25.17
C ILE A 213 -14.93 12.42 26.55
N ASN A 214 -15.66 13.22 27.36
CA ASN A 214 -15.21 13.71 28.67
C ASN A 214 -15.87 13.00 29.85
N ASP A 215 -16.74 12.01 29.63
CA ASP A 215 -17.43 11.34 30.72
C ASP A 215 -16.52 10.31 31.40
N SER A 216 -16.51 10.32 32.74
CA SER A 216 -15.73 9.38 33.54
C SER A 216 -16.16 7.91 33.35
N ASP A 217 -17.42 7.68 32.99
CA ASP A 217 -17.97 6.37 32.68
C ASP A 217 -18.94 6.47 31.49
N ILE A 218 -18.39 6.35 30.28
CA ILE A 218 -19.10 6.38 29.00
C ILE A 218 -20.12 5.25 28.79
N TRP A 219 -20.16 4.28 29.71
CA TRP A 219 -21.04 3.11 29.69
C TRP A 219 -22.04 3.11 30.84
N ALA A 220 -22.09 4.15 31.68
CA ALA A 220 -22.95 4.23 32.85
C ALA A 220 -24.45 4.13 32.53
N ASP A 221 -24.85 4.60 31.35
CA ASP A 221 -26.23 4.56 30.84
C ASP A 221 -26.64 3.20 30.23
N MET A 222 -25.73 2.22 30.21
CA MET A 222 -25.98 0.87 29.69
C MET A 222 -25.63 -0.22 30.71
N PHE A 223 -24.47 -0.12 31.37
CA PHE A 223 -23.97 -1.15 32.27
C PHE A 223 -24.17 -0.74 33.72
N TYR A 224 -25.33 -1.13 34.26
CA TYR A 224 -25.66 -0.99 35.66
C TYR A 224 -24.70 -1.78 36.55
N THR A 225 -24.08 -1.10 37.51
CA THR A 225 -23.42 -1.74 38.65
C THR A 225 -24.23 -1.43 39.89
N LYS A 226 -24.84 -2.45 40.49
CA LYS A 226 -25.51 -2.28 41.78
C LYS A 226 -24.46 -1.81 42.80
N ARG A 227 -24.58 -0.57 43.29
CA ARG A 227 -23.75 -0.11 44.40
C ARG A 227 -24.05 -1.02 45.60
N ALA A 228 -23.02 -1.71 46.07
CA ALA A 228 -23.08 -2.59 47.23
C ALA A 228 -23.31 -1.80 48.53
#